data_AF-A4WJB2-F1
#
_entry.id   AF-A4WJB2-F1
#
_cell.length_a   1.000
_cell.length_b   1.000
_cell.length_c   1.000
_cell.angle_alpha   90.00
_cell.angle_beta   90.00
_cell.angle_gamma   90.00
#
_symmetry.space_group_name_H-M   'P 1'
#
loop_
_entity.id
_entity.type
_entity.pdbx_description
1 polymer ?
#
loop_
_entity_poly.entity_id
_entity_poly.type
_entity_poly.pdbx_seq_one_letter_code
_entity_poly.pdbx_strand_id
1 'polypeptide(L)'
;MDPLTALLAIMVFIAAWYTAAGLIFRKVNPKVAGSCGCRVVKFAGDPSSLYVDLECPEGKVGVFIRRAPWDNPFNLMFFYAVGRSTYVVTRFAAPLDLGVMDAARRGKGKRVGSFYVVNTSTPKEVLQQLLSWGEEVGTWRISTSGRAVQLMWRGNNCKKAVEATRSLMERFHHLLKNNTYID
;
A
#
# COMPACT_ATOMS: atom_id res chain seq x y z
N MET A 1 -26.06 38.18 -5.11
CA MET A 1 -24.94 38.16 -4.15
C MET A 1 -23.81 38.94 -4.77
N ASP A 2 -23.28 39.94 -4.08
CA ASP A 2 -22.14 40.70 -4.57
C ASP A 2 -20.86 39.83 -4.60
N PRO A 3 -19.88 40.13 -5.48
CA PRO A 3 -18.68 39.33 -5.62
C PRO A 3 -17.86 39.16 -4.34
N LEU A 4 -17.88 40.17 -3.46
CA LEU A 4 -17.15 40.16 -2.19
C LEU A 4 -17.81 39.19 -1.20
N THR A 5 -19.13 39.23 -1.04
CA THR A 5 -19.87 38.26 -0.22
C THR A 5 -19.71 36.85 -0.74
N ALA A 6 -19.71 36.65 -2.06
CA ALA A 6 -19.46 35.35 -2.68
C ALA A 6 -18.07 34.80 -2.31
N LEU A 7 -17.04 35.63 -2.43
CA LEU A 7 -15.66 35.28 -2.09
C LEU A 7 -15.51 34.96 -0.60
N LEU A 8 -16.09 35.78 0.28
CA LEU A 8 -16.07 35.56 1.73
C LEU A 8 -16.75 34.24 2.11
N ALA A 9 -17.91 33.94 1.52
CA ALA A 9 -18.60 32.67 1.76
C ALA A 9 -17.74 31.46 1.34
N ILE A 10 -17.06 31.53 0.19
CA ILE A 10 -16.14 30.48 -0.27
C ILE A 10 -14.96 30.31 0.71
N MET A 11 -14.35 31.41 1.15
CA MET A 11 -13.23 31.35 2.10
C MET A 11 -13.65 30.72 3.43
N VAL A 12 -14.81 31.11 3.98
CA VAL A 12 -15.37 30.53 5.21
C VAL A 12 -15.65 29.04 5.03
N PHE A 13 -16.25 28.65 3.90
CA PHE A 13 -16.52 27.25 3.59
C PHE A 13 -15.24 26.41 3.54
N ILE A 14 -14.21 26.90 2.84
CA ILE A 14 -12.91 26.21 2.74
C ILE A 14 -12.25 26.09 4.12
N ALA A 15 -12.24 27.16 4.91
CA ALA A 15 -11.69 27.14 6.25
C ALA A 15 -12.41 26.12 7.15
N ALA A 16 -13.75 26.14 7.15
CA ALA A 16 -14.57 25.20 7.90
C ALA A 16 -14.31 23.74 7.47
N TRP A 17 -14.14 23.50 6.17
CA TRP A 17 -13.82 22.18 5.63
C TRP A 17 -12.48 21.66 6.15
N TYR A 18 -11.41 22.46 6.08
CA TYR A 18 -10.09 22.06 6.58
C TYR A 18 -10.10 21.81 8.09
N THR A 19 -10.78 22.66 8.87
CA THR A 19 -10.91 22.47 10.32
C THR A 19 -11.65 21.17 10.64
N ALA A 20 -12.79 20.93 9.98
CA ALA A 20 -13.55 19.70 10.16
C ALA A 20 -12.73 18.47 9.76
N ALA A 21 -12.02 18.53 8.63
CA ALA A 21 -11.16 17.45 8.19
C ALA A 21 -10.03 17.16 9.18
N GLY A 22 -9.41 18.22 9.70
CA GLY A 22 -8.41 18.19 10.77
C GLY A 22 -8.86 17.40 12.01
N LEU A 23 -10.11 17.59 12.42
CA LEU A 23 -10.69 16.91 13.59
C LEU A 23 -11.09 15.47 13.27
N ILE A 24 -11.64 15.22 12.08
CA ILE A 24 -12.10 13.90 11.65
C ILE A 24 -10.91 12.94 11.52
N PHE A 25 -9.81 13.34 10.87
CA PHE A 25 -8.71 12.41 10.61
C PHE A 25 -8.03 11.94 11.90
N ARG A 26 -7.95 12.79 12.93
CA ARG A 26 -7.42 12.44 14.25
C ARG A 26 -8.19 11.30 14.91
N LYS A 27 -9.49 11.18 14.63
CA LYS A 27 -10.33 10.06 15.12
C LYS A 27 -10.31 8.85 14.19
N VAL A 28 -10.23 9.07 12.89
CA VAL A 28 -10.28 7.99 11.88
C VAL A 28 -8.96 7.23 11.78
N ASN A 29 -7.82 7.93 11.83
CA ASN A 29 -6.49 7.30 11.63
C ASN A 29 -6.17 6.21 12.66
N PRO A 30 -6.37 6.41 13.98
CA PRO A 30 -6.18 5.36 14.97
C PRO A 30 -7.09 4.15 14.74
N LYS A 31 -8.35 4.38 14.35
CA LYS A 31 -9.30 3.29 14.05
C LYS A 31 -8.87 2.47 12.84
N VAL A 32 -8.43 3.14 11.77
CA VAL A 32 -7.94 2.45 10.57
C VAL A 32 -6.65 1.69 10.88
N ALA A 33 -5.71 2.28 11.61
CA ALA A 33 -4.49 1.59 12.03
C ALA A 33 -4.81 0.34 12.88
N GLY A 34 -5.72 0.46 13.85
CA GLY A 34 -6.17 -0.67 14.68
C GLY A 34 -6.93 -1.75 13.89
N SER A 35 -7.56 -1.41 12.77
CA SER A 35 -8.28 -2.37 11.92
C SER A 35 -7.37 -3.28 11.08
N CYS A 36 -6.07 -2.98 10.99
CA CYS A 36 -5.12 -3.70 10.13
C CYS A 36 -4.80 -5.13 10.59
N GLY A 37 -5.26 -5.56 11.79
CA GLY A 37 -5.23 -6.96 12.21
C GLY A 37 -3.94 -7.45 12.87
N CYS A 38 -2.95 -6.57 13.06
CA CYS A 38 -1.71 -6.84 13.82
C CYS A 38 -1.50 -5.78 14.90
N ARG A 39 -0.51 -5.99 15.77
CA ARG A 39 -0.17 -5.01 16.82
C ARG A 39 0.43 -3.77 16.17
N VAL A 40 -0.21 -2.62 16.36
CA VAL A 40 0.29 -1.33 15.87
C VAL A 40 1.46 -0.87 16.74
N VAL A 41 2.62 -0.66 16.13
CA VAL A 41 3.82 -0.12 16.80
C VAL A 41 3.84 1.39 16.71
N LYS A 42 3.63 1.91 15.50
CA LYS A 42 3.63 3.34 15.20
C LYS A 42 2.68 3.59 14.04
N PHE A 43 2.04 4.76 14.02
CA PHE A 43 1.37 5.25 12.82
C PHE A 43 1.61 6.75 12.68
N ALA A 44 1.63 7.22 11.44
CA ALA A 44 1.74 8.62 11.10
C ALA A 44 0.96 8.87 9.81
N GLY A 45 0.20 9.95 9.75
CA GLY A 45 -0.61 10.20 8.57
C GLY A 45 -1.44 11.46 8.66
N ASP A 46 -1.97 11.80 7.52
CA ASP A 46 -2.84 12.93 7.25
C ASP A 46 -4.22 12.40 6.78
N PRO A 47 -5.14 13.26 6.35
CA PRO A 47 -6.44 12.83 5.80
C PRO A 47 -6.31 11.93 4.55
N SER A 48 -5.35 12.22 3.69
CA SER A 48 -5.13 11.62 2.36
C SER A 48 -4.17 10.43 2.39
N SER A 49 -3.38 10.26 3.45
CA SER A 49 -2.39 9.19 3.57
C SER A 49 -2.22 8.71 5.00
N LEU A 50 -1.98 7.40 5.18
CA LEU A 50 -1.67 6.83 6.49
C LEU A 50 -0.56 5.79 6.37
N TYR A 51 0.52 6.00 7.10
CA TYR A 51 1.57 5.03 7.33
C TYR A 51 1.35 4.32 8.67
N VAL A 52 1.51 3.00 8.70
CA VAL A 52 1.33 2.15 9.88
C VAL A 52 2.45 1.12 9.93
N ASP A 53 3.23 1.11 11.01
CA ASP A 53 4.14 0.02 11.33
C ASP A 53 3.42 -1.01 12.20
N LEU A 54 3.42 -2.26 11.75
CA LEU A 54 2.77 -3.39 12.41
C LEU A 54 3.80 -4.42 12.84
N GLU A 55 3.58 -4.99 14.02
CA GLU A 55 4.22 -6.22 14.48
C GLU A 55 3.22 -7.37 14.34
N CYS A 56 3.45 -8.26 13.38
CA CYS A 56 2.65 -9.47 13.16
C CYS A 56 3.44 -10.70 13.65
N PRO A 57 2.79 -11.86 13.89
CA PRO A 57 3.48 -13.09 14.30
C PRO A 57 4.60 -13.52 13.35
N GLU A 58 4.46 -13.23 12.06
CA GLU A 58 5.41 -13.59 11.02
C GLU A 58 6.55 -12.56 10.89
N GLY A 59 6.42 -11.40 11.52
CA GLY A 59 7.41 -10.32 11.49
C GLY A 59 6.81 -8.93 11.30
N LYS A 60 7.70 -7.97 11.04
CA LYS A 60 7.32 -6.56 10.88
C LYS A 60 6.75 -6.29 9.49
N VAL A 61 5.61 -5.60 9.45
CA VAL A 61 4.95 -5.17 8.21
C VAL A 61 4.71 -3.67 8.26
N GLY A 62 5.33 -2.93 7.34
CA GLY A 62 5.01 -1.53 7.09
C GLY A 62 3.83 -1.42 6.13
N VAL A 63 2.86 -0.56 6.41
CA VAL A 63 1.68 -0.35 5.57
C VAL A 63 1.55 1.12 5.23
N PHE A 64 1.39 1.42 3.95
CA PHE A 64 1.05 2.74 3.46
C PHE A 64 -0.31 2.70 2.76
N ILE A 65 -1.25 3.50 3.25
CA ILE A 65 -2.61 3.59 2.74
C ILE A 65 -2.76 4.95 2.08
N ARG A 66 -2.89 4.98 0.75
CA ARG A 66 -3.28 6.20 0.03
C ARG A 66 -4.79 6.27 -0.10
N ARG A 67 -5.37 7.35 0.40
CA ARG A 67 -6.80 7.64 0.37
C ARG A 67 -7.10 8.74 -0.63
N ALA A 68 -8.39 8.96 -0.88
CA ALA A 68 -8.81 10.14 -1.59
C ALA A 68 -8.50 11.38 -0.72
N PRO A 69 -8.04 12.50 -1.29
CA PRO A 69 -7.69 13.71 -0.53
C PRO A 69 -8.97 14.48 -0.16
N TRP A 70 -9.76 13.93 0.75
CA TRP A 70 -11.06 14.46 1.15
C TRP A 70 -10.95 15.72 2.04
N ASP A 71 -9.74 16.10 2.45
CA ASP A 71 -9.43 17.33 3.18
C ASP A 71 -9.44 18.58 2.31
N ASN A 72 -9.32 18.42 0.98
CA ASN A 72 -9.44 19.53 0.05
C ASN A 72 -10.44 19.17 -1.05
N PRO A 73 -11.58 19.87 -1.16
CA PRO A 73 -12.64 19.53 -2.10
C PRO A 73 -12.19 19.63 -3.57
N PHE A 74 -11.29 20.55 -3.92
CA PHE A 74 -10.73 20.67 -5.27
C PHE A 74 -9.78 19.52 -5.59
N ASN A 75 -8.92 19.13 -4.64
CA ASN A 75 -8.05 17.96 -4.83
C ASN A 75 -8.86 16.68 -4.94
N LEU A 76 -9.95 16.56 -4.19
CA LEU A 76 -10.88 15.43 -4.28
C LEU A 76 -11.52 15.35 -5.66
N MET A 77 -12.04 16.48 -6.17
CA MET A 77 -12.58 16.54 -7.52
C MET A 77 -11.54 16.17 -8.57
N PHE A 78 -10.33 16.76 -8.50
CA PHE A 78 -9.25 16.45 -9.43
C PHE A 78 -8.83 14.98 -9.35
N PHE A 79 -8.76 14.40 -8.15
CA PHE A 79 -8.44 12.99 -7.94
C PHE A 79 -9.38 12.07 -8.73
N TYR A 80 -10.68 12.34 -8.69
CA TYR A 80 -11.66 11.59 -9.48
C TYR A 80 -11.62 11.94 -10.97
N ALA A 81 -11.46 13.22 -11.32
CA ALA A 81 -11.41 13.67 -12.71
C ALA A 81 -10.27 13.03 -13.51
N VAL A 82 -9.10 12.83 -12.89
CA VAL A 82 -7.96 12.16 -13.52
C VAL A 82 -7.92 10.64 -13.30
N GLY A 83 -9.01 10.05 -12.80
CA GLY A 83 -9.11 8.60 -12.60
C GLY A 83 -8.08 8.01 -11.62
N ARG A 84 -7.61 8.81 -10.64
CA ARG A 84 -6.73 8.29 -9.59
C ARG A 84 -7.52 7.34 -8.70
N SER A 85 -6.83 6.34 -8.16
CA SER A 85 -7.41 5.36 -7.24
C SER A 85 -6.67 5.33 -5.92
N THR A 86 -7.41 4.96 -4.88
CA THR A 86 -6.83 4.62 -3.59
C THR A 86 -6.08 3.30 -3.70
N TYR A 87 -5.06 3.14 -2.87
CA TYR A 87 -4.29 1.92 -2.84
C TYR A 87 -3.72 1.67 -1.45
N VAL A 88 -3.43 0.41 -1.16
CA VAL A 88 -2.65 -0.01 0.00
C VAL A 88 -1.35 -0.61 -0.51
N VAL A 89 -0.25 -0.21 0.11
CA VAL A 89 1.06 -0.79 -0.07
C VAL A 89 1.45 -1.45 1.24
N THR A 90 1.91 -2.69 1.21
CA THR A 90 2.58 -3.31 2.35
C THR A 90 4.04 -3.55 2.02
N ARG A 91 4.90 -3.48 3.02
CA ARG A 91 6.33 -3.76 2.92
C ARG A 91 6.74 -4.70 4.05
N PHE A 92 7.52 -5.71 3.72
CA PHE A 92 8.15 -6.60 4.71
C PHE A 92 9.57 -6.96 4.25
N ALA A 93 10.34 -7.56 5.15
CA ALA A 93 11.66 -8.10 4.83
C ALA A 93 11.54 -9.60 4.54
N ALA A 94 11.90 -10.00 3.32
CA ALA A 94 12.14 -11.38 2.97
C ALA A 94 13.36 -11.92 3.75
N PRO A 95 13.39 -13.23 3.98
CA PRO A 95 14.45 -13.84 4.75
C PRO A 95 15.77 -13.99 3.96
N LEU A 96 15.71 -13.96 2.61
CA LEU A 96 16.86 -13.93 1.71
C LEU A 96 16.82 -12.70 0.79
N ASP A 97 17.96 -12.38 0.17
CA ASP A 97 18.06 -11.34 -0.84
C ASP A 97 17.41 -11.81 -2.16
N LEU A 98 16.37 -11.10 -2.60
CA LEU A 98 15.60 -11.42 -3.79
C LEU A 98 16.08 -10.63 -5.02
N GLY A 99 17.17 -9.87 -4.90
CA GLY A 99 17.58 -8.91 -5.91
C GLY A 99 16.55 -7.78 -6.10
N VAL A 100 16.60 -7.17 -7.27
CA VAL A 100 15.70 -6.09 -7.66
C VAL A 100 14.72 -6.63 -8.70
N MET A 101 13.44 -6.32 -8.54
CA MET A 101 12.45 -6.45 -9.60
C MET A 101 11.30 -5.49 -9.37
N ASP A 102 10.61 -5.16 -10.46
CA ASP A 102 9.33 -4.45 -10.41
C ASP A 102 8.36 -5.10 -11.40
N ALA A 103 7.21 -5.52 -10.90
CA ALA A 103 6.21 -6.25 -11.64
C ALA A 103 4.83 -5.64 -11.42
N ALA A 104 4.15 -5.23 -12.49
CA ALA A 104 2.83 -4.61 -12.40
C ALA A 104 1.85 -5.24 -13.39
N ARG A 105 0.55 -5.26 -13.06
CA ARG A 105 -0.49 -5.79 -13.97
C ARG A 105 -0.69 -4.99 -15.27
N ARG A 106 -0.06 -3.82 -15.39
CA ARG A 106 -0.03 -2.99 -16.60
C ARG A 106 1.36 -2.37 -16.74
N GLY A 107 1.93 -2.37 -17.95
CA GLY A 107 3.23 -1.78 -18.21
C GLY A 107 3.78 -2.16 -19.59
N LYS A 108 5.05 -1.81 -19.83
CA LYS A 108 5.78 -2.11 -21.09
C LYS A 108 6.91 -3.14 -20.89
N GLY A 109 6.90 -3.90 -19.80
CA GLY A 109 7.93 -4.89 -19.46
C GLY A 109 7.74 -6.26 -20.11
N LYS A 110 8.61 -7.21 -19.77
CA LYS A 110 8.44 -8.62 -20.18
C LYS A 110 7.21 -9.19 -19.50
N ARG A 111 6.28 -9.75 -20.26
CA ARG A 111 5.08 -10.39 -19.69
C ARG A 111 5.41 -11.76 -19.10
N VAL A 112 5.08 -11.96 -17.82
CA VAL A 112 5.19 -13.24 -17.11
C VAL A 112 3.88 -13.44 -16.35
N GLY A 113 3.08 -14.40 -16.79
CA GLY A 113 1.71 -14.59 -16.30
C GLY A 113 0.86 -13.32 -16.50
N SER A 114 0.25 -12.84 -15.42
CA SER A 114 -0.56 -11.61 -15.39
C SER A 114 0.23 -10.31 -15.17
N PHE A 115 1.56 -10.37 -15.06
CA PHE A 115 2.41 -9.21 -14.75
C PHE A 115 3.34 -8.82 -15.90
N TYR A 116 3.65 -7.53 -15.98
CA TYR A 116 4.73 -6.95 -16.77
C TYR A 116 5.91 -6.66 -15.84
N VAL A 117 7.03 -7.32 -16.08
CA VAL A 117 8.23 -7.27 -15.25
C VAL A 117 9.30 -6.40 -15.89
N VAL A 118 9.94 -5.56 -15.08
CA VAL A 118 11.10 -4.72 -15.45
C VAL A 118 12.18 -4.79 -14.35
N ASN A 119 13.39 -4.35 -14.69
CA ASN A 119 14.53 -4.21 -13.76
C ASN A 119 14.81 -5.46 -12.91
N THR A 120 14.90 -6.62 -13.55
CA THR A 120 15.01 -7.91 -12.86
C THR A 120 16.47 -8.36 -12.72
N SER A 121 16.94 -8.45 -11.47
CA SER A 121 18.10 -9.27 -11.07
C SER A 121 17.70 -10.47 -10.20
N THR A 122 16.42 -10.58 -9.86
CA THR A 122 15.84 -11.73 -9.14
C THR A 122 16.03 -13.04 -9.92
N PRO A 123 16.44 -14.14 -9.27
CA PRO A 123 16.50 -15.47 -9.89
C PRO A 123 15.15 -15.86 -10.51
N LYS A 124 15.18 -16.49 -11.69
CA LYS A 124 13.99 -16.73 -12.50
C LYS A 124 12.94 -17.58 -11.77
N GLU A 125 13.38 -18.56 -11.01
CA GLU A 125 12.53 -19.49 -10.25
C GLU A 125 11.81 -18.74 -9.12
N VAL A 126 12.55 -17.90 -8.39
CA VAL A 126 12.02 -17.05 -7.31
C VAL A 126 11.05 -16.02 -7.88
N LEU A 127 11.39 -15.40 -9.01
CA LEU A 127 10.53 -14.46 -9.72
C LEU A 127 9.19 -15.11 -10.09
N GLN A 128 9.21 -16.29 -10.71
CA GLN A 128 8.00 -17.00 -11.12
C GLN A 128 7.10 -17.36 -9.93
N GLN A 129 7.69 -17.84 -8.83
CA GLN A 129 6.93 -18.15 -7.62
C GLN A 129 6.31 -16.89 -7.00
N LEU A 130 7.08 -15.79 -6.90
CA LEU A 130 6.58 -14.52 -6.38
C LEU A 130 5.41 -13.96 -7.18
N LEU A 131 5.49 -14.04 -8.51
CA LEU A 131 4.41 -13.58 -9.38
C LEU A 131 3.18 -14.49 -9.26
N SER A 132 3.37 -15.81 -9.15
CA SER A 132 2.28 -16.76 -8.93
C SER A 132 1.55 -16.44 -7.62
N TRP A 133 2.27 -16.30 -6.52
CA TRP A 133 1.64 -16.01 -5.23
C TRP A 133 1.00 -14.63 -5.22
N GLY A 134 1.63 -13.63 -5.85
CA GLY A 134 1.05 -12.31 -6.02
C GLY A 134 -0.26 -12.33 -6.82
N GLU A 135 -0.34 -13.18 -7.83
CA GLU A 135 -1.57 -13.39 -8.58
C GLU A 135 -2.69 -13.96 -7.71
N GLU A 136 -2.38 -15.00 -6.92
CA GLU A 136 -3.30 -15.64 -5.97
C GLU A 136 -3.86 -14.64 -4.94
N VAL A 137 -3.01 -13.79 -4.37
CA VAL A 137 -3.44 -12.78 -3.38
C VAL A 137 -3.97 -11.49 -4.01
N GLY A 138 -4.06 -11.43 -5.34
CA GLY A 138 -4.64 -10.31 -6.07
C GLY A 138 -3.81 -9.03 -6.01
N THR A 139 -2.48 -9.10 -5.88
CA THR A 139 -1.62 -7.90 -5.90
C THR A 139 -1.68 -7.26 -7.27
N TRP A 140 -1.71 -5.93 -7.28
CA TRP A 140 -1.64 -5.12 -8.50
C TRP A 140 -0.20 -4.90 -8.97
N ARG A 141 0.72 -4.74 -8.00
CA ARG A 141 2.15 -4.53 -8.25
C ARG A 141 2.97 -5.16 -7.13
N ILE A 142 4.12 -5.70 -7.50
CA ILE A 142 5.10 -6.33 -6.63
C ILE A 142 6.45 -5.69 -6.97
N SER A 143 7.20 -5.27 -5.97
CA SER A 143 8.57 -4.81 -6.18
C SER A 143 9.47 -5.37 -5.09
N THR A 144 10.68 -5.77 -5.48
CA THR A 144 11.72 -6.20 -4.55
C THR A 144 12.93 -5.29 -4.69
N SER A 145 13.62 -5.09 -3.58
CA SER A 145 14.92 -4.44 -3.55
C SER A 145 15.73 -5.05 -2.40
N GLY A 146 16.66 -5.94 -2.78
CA GLY A 146 17.39 -6.74 -1.82
C GLY A 146 16.42 -7.69 -1.08
N ARG A 147 16.41 -7.57 0.24
CA ARG A 147 15.46 -8.28 1.11
C ARG A 147 14.10 -7.59 1.22
N ALA A 148 13.94 -6.34 0.78
CA ALA A 148 12.66 -5.64 0.93
C ALA A 148 11.68 -6.12 -0.14
N VAL A 149 10.50 -6.58 0.28
CA VAL A 149 9.37 -6.89 -0.60
C VAL A 149 8.28 -5.87 -0.37
N GLN A 150 7.78 -5.30 -1.44
CA GLN A 150 6.67 -4.36 -1.43
C GLN A 150 5.56 -4.86 -2.35
N LEU A 151 4.34 -4.83 -1.83
CA LEU A 151 3.14 -5.33 -2.49
C LEU A 151 2.10 -4.22 -2.50
N MET A 152 1.37 -4.09 -3.60
CA MET A 152 0.38 -3.02 -3.77
C MET A 152 -0.97 -3.60 -4.19
N TRP A 153 -2.05 -3.14 -3.57
CA TRP A 153 -3.43 -3.45 -3.93
C TRP A 153 -4.20 -2.16 -4.20
N ARG A 154 -5.20 -2.26 -5.08
CA ARG A 154 -6.19 -1.17 -5.26
C ARG A 154 -7.17 -1.15 -4.09
N GLY A 155 -7.66 0.05 -3.74
CA GLY A 155 -8.56 0.27 -2.62
C GLY A 155 -7.82 0.65 -1.34
N ASN A 156 -8.53 0.72 -0.22
CA ASN A 156 -8.01 1.18 1.08
C ASN A 156 -8.19 0.14 2.21
N ASN A 157 -8.47 -1.11 1.86
CA ASN A 157 -8.69 -2.17 2.85
C ASN A 157 -7.36 -2.67 3.42
N CYS A 158 -6.95 -2.07 4.55
CA CYS A 158 -5.72 -2.42 5.24
C CYS A 158 -5.69 -3.89 5.67
N LYS A 159 -6.77 -4.36 6.32
CA LYS A 159 -6.87 -5.70 6.89
C LYS A 159 -6.62 -6.77 5.83
N LYS A 160 -7.31 -6.68 4.70
CA LYS A 160 -7.17 -7.63 3.58
C LYS A 160 -5.74 -7.63 3.02
N ALA A 161 -5.13 -6.45 2.87
CA ALA A 161 -3.76 -6.34 2.38
C ALA A 161 -2.76 -6.98 3.36
N VAL A 162 -2.91 -6.74 4.66
CA VAL A 162 -2.04 -7.32 5.71
C VAL A 162 -2.22 -8.84 5.80
N GLU A 163 -3.44 -9.35 5.76
CA GLU A 163 -3.72 -10.80 5.74
C GLU A 163 -3.06 -11.49 4.54
N ALA A 164 -3.17 -10.89 3.34
CA ALA A 164 -2.49 -11.37 2.15
C ALA A 164 -0.95 -11.36 2.30
N THR A 165 -0.40 -10.29 2.88
CA THR A 165 1.03 -10.18 3.13
C THR A 165 1.54 -11.21 4.11
N ARG A 166 0.80 -11.48 5.20
CA ARG A 166 1.15 -12.51 6.17
C ARG A 166 1.19 -13.90 5.53
N SER A 167 0.17 -14.23 4.73
CA SER A 167 0.15 -15.49 3.96
C SER A 167 1.37 -15.64 3.05
N LEU A 168 1.83 -14.55 2.41
CA LEU A 168 3.07 -14.56 1.61
C LEU A 168 4.34 -14.73 2.48
N MET A 169 4.40 -14.06 3.62
CA MET A 169 5.53 -14.19 4.56
C MET A 169 5.66 -15.63 5.09
N GLU A 170 4.54 -16.27 5.44
CA GLU A 170 4.52 -17.69 5.82
C GLU A 170 5.10 -18.58 4.72
N ARG A 171 4.70 -18.36 3.46
CA ARG A 171 5.22 -19.11 2.31
C ARG A 171 6.72 -18.93 2.13
N PHE A 172 7.24 -17.71 2.32
CA PHE A 172 8.68 -17.45 2.30
C PHE A 172 9.43 -18.24 3.39
N HIS A 173 8.88 -18.30 4.60
CA HIS A 173 9.48 -19.09 5.69
C HIS A 173 9.43 -20.59 5.40
N HIS A 174 8.36 -21.09 4.78
CA HIS A 174 8.26 -22.49 4.37
C HIS A 174 9.24 -22.87 3.26
N LEU A 175 9.43 -22.00 2.26
CA LEU A 175 10.43 -22.23 1.22
C LEU A 175 11.83 -22.40 1.81
N LEU A 176 12.20 -21.60 2.80
CA LEU A 176 13.50 -21.73 3.46
C LEU A 176 13.65 -22.98 4.33
N LYS A 177 12.55 -23.43 4.97
CA LYS A 177 12.59 -24.67 5.77
C LYS A 177 12.72 -25.92 4.90
N ASN A 178 12.16 -25.89 3.70
CA ASN A 178 12.14 -27.04 2.79
C ASN A 178 13.29 -27.03 1.77
N ASN A 179 13.83 -25.86 1.44
CA ASN A 179 15.07 -25.73 0.69
C ASN A 179 16.22 -25.49 1.69
N THR A 180 16.79 -26.58 2.20
CA THR A 180 18.20 -26.61 2.62
C THR A 180 19.06 -26.24 1.42
N TYR A 181 19.16 -24.95 1.14
CA TYR A 181 20.15 -24.34 0.26
C TYR A 181 20.87 -23.27 1.08
N ILE A 182 21.69 -23.74 2.03
CA ILE A 182 22.92 -23.07 2.48
C ILE A 182 23.87 -24.20 2.92
N ASP A 183 24.62 -24.73 1.95
CA ASP A 183 26.06 -24.92 2.10
C ASP A 183 26.72 -23.75 1.34
#